data_AF-A0A2V8LN98-F1
#
_entry.id   AF-A0A2V8LN98-F1
#
_cell.length_a   1.000
_cell.length_b   1.000
_cell.length_c   1.000
_cell.angle_alpha   90.00
_cell.angle_beta   90.00
_cell.angle_gamma   90.00
#
_symmetry.space_group_name_H-M   'P 1'
#
loop_
_entity.id
_entity.type
_entity.pdbx_description
1 polymer ?
#
loop_
_entity_poly.entity_id
_entity_poly.type
_entity_poly.pdbx_seq_one_letter_code
_entity_poly.pdbx_strand_id
1 'polypeptide(L)' 'MGKPPREKPKRLARKLLAIRNGLGVSQTEMAKLLKLKKTYTVISSYERGTGEPNLLILLRYARLARVSTDALIDDKLDLP' A
#
# COMPACT_ATOMS: atom_id res chain seq x y z
N MET A 1 -12.70 -20.98 19.40
CA MET A 1 -11.43 -20.23 19.52
C MET A 1 -11.22 -19.46 18.22
N GLY A 2 -10.92 -18.15 18.30
CA GLY A 2 -10.77 -17.29 17.11
C GLY A 2 -9.53 -17.65 16.29
N LYS A 3 -9.56 -17.35 14.99
CA LYS A 3 -8.42 -17.57 14.08
C LYS A 3 -7.23 -16.71 14.52
N PRO A 4 -5.99 -17.23 14.55
CA PRO A 4 -4.83 -16.42 14.91
C PRO A 4 -4.69 -15.20 13.99
N PRO A 5 -4.12 -14.08 14.47
CA PRO A 5 -3.87 -12.92 13.64
C PRO A 5 -3.09 -13.31 12.39
N ARG A 6 -3.52 -12.81 11.23
CA ARG A 6 -2.83 -13.07 9.96
C ARG A 6 -1.44 -12.42 10.01
N GLU A 7 -0.42 -13.14 9.55
CA GLU A 7 0.89 -12.53 9.34
C GLU A 7 0.80 -11.44 8.26
N LYS A 8 1.36 -10.28 8.59
CA LYS A 8 1.34 -9.10 7.73
C LYS A 8 2.69 -8.42 7.72
N PRO A 9 3.11 -7.82 6.60
CA PRO A 9 4.35 -7.06 6.57
C PRO A 9 4.24 -5.85 7.50
N LYS A 10 5.24 -5.68 8.36
CA LYS A 10 5.28 -4.61 9.37
C LYS A 10 5.55 -3.25 8.73
N ARG A 11 6.24 -3.22 7.59
CA ARG A 11 6.68 -2.00 6.90
C ARG A 11 5.81 -1.60 5.72
N LEU A 12 4.78 -2.40 5.37
CA LEU A 12 3.94 -2.16 4.20
C LEU A 12 3.35 -0.74 4.20
N ALA A 13 2.73 -0.33 5.30
CA ALA A 13 2.10 0.99 5.42
C ALA A 13 3.06 2.15 5.08
N ARG A 14 4.29 2.09 5.63
CA ARG A 14 5.34 3.07 5.37
C ARG A 14 5.80 3.07 3.91
N LYS A 15 5.89 1.89 3.28
CA LYS A 15 6.26 1.76 1.86
C LYS A 15 5.18 2.34 0.95
N LEU A 16 3.90 2.09 1.24
CA LEU A 16 2.79 2.66 0.46
C LEU A 16 2.75 4.19 0.56
N LEU A 17 3.00 4.72 1.76
CA LEU A 17 3.11 6.17 1.99
C LEU A 17 4.30 6.77 1.22
N ALA A 18 5.47 6.10 1.25
CA ALA A 18 6.65 6.53 0.51
C ALA A 18 6.38 6.60 -1.00
N ILE A 19 5.69 5.61 -1.57
CA ILE A 19 5.29 5.62 -2.98
C ILE A 19 4.40 6.83 -3.28
N ARG A 20 3.37 7.07 -2.47
CA ARG A 20 2.49 8.24 -2.68
C ARG A 20 3.27 9.56 -2.64
N ASN A 21 4.15 9.70 -1.66
CA ASN A 21 4.99 10.89 -1.51
C ASN A 21 5.96 11.06 -2.69
N GLY A 22 6.58 9.97 -3.17
CA GLY A 22 7.46 9.99 -4.34
C GLY A 22 6.75 10.35 -5.64
N LEU A 23 5.45 10.03 -5.75
CA LEU A 23 4.60 10.47 -6.86
C LEU A 23 4.12 11.93 -6.72
N GLY A 24 4.28 12.55 -5.55
CA GLY A 24 3.87 13.94 -5.32
C GLY A 24 2.35 14.17 -5.30
N VAL A 25 1.56 13.12 -5.05
CA VAL A 25 0.07 13.19 -5.15
C VAL A 25 -0.61 13.12 -3.78
N SER A 26 -1.80 13.71 -3.69
CA SER A 26 -2.68 13.59 -2.52
C SER A 26 -3.24 12.16 -2.36
N GLN A 27 -3.79 11.84 -1.19
CA GLN A 27 -4.48 10.56 -0.96
C GLN A 27 -5.69 10.37 -1.89
N THR A 28 -6.40 11.44 -2.22
CA THR A 28 -7.53 11.41 -3.16
C THR A 28 -7.07 11.09 -4.58
N GLU A 29 -5.98 11.69 -5.04
CA GLU A 29 -5.39 11.40 -6.35
C GLU A 29 -4.81 9.99 -6.40
N MET A 30 -4.17 9.53 -5.32
CA MET A 30 -3.68 8.16 -5.22
C MET A 30 -4.81 7.14 -5.36
N ALA A 31 -5.98 7.40 -4.75
CA ALA A 31 -7.16 6.55 -4.91
C ALA A 31 -7.61 6.48 -6.39
N LYS A 32 -7.54 7.60 -7.13
CA LYS A 32 -7.83 7.64 -8.57
C LYS A 32 -6.82 6.83 -9.38
N LEU A 33 -5.52 6.99 -9.12
CA LEU A 33 -4.45 6.23 -9.79
C LEU A 33 -4.60 4.71 -9.56
N LEU A 34 -5.03 4.33 -8.36
CA LEU A 34 -5.31 2.94 -8.01
C LEU A 34 -6.67 2.44 -8.50
N LYS A 35 -7.43 3.27 -9.24
CA LYS A 35 -8.77 2.96 -9.77
C LYS A 35 -9.72 2.46 -8.66
N LEU A 36 -9.67 3.10 -7.50
CA LEU A 36 -10.59 2.83 -6.40
C LEU A 36 -11.88 3.64 -6.58
N LYS A 37 -13.03 3.00 -6.37
CA LYS A 37 -14.33 3.69 -6.32
C LYS A 37 -14.49 4.58 -5.09
N LYS A 38 -13.71 4.32 -4.03
CA LYS A 38 -13.83 4.97 -2.71
C LYS A 38 -12.73 6.01 -2.49
N THR A 39 -13.02 6.89 -1.52
CA THR A 39 -12.32 8.11 -1.11
C THR A 39 -10.92 7.91 -0.54
N TYR A 40 -10.24 9.04 -0.25
CA TYR A 40 -8.95 9.15 0.45
C TYR A 40 -8.84 8.33 1.75
N THR A 41 -9.96 8.03 2.41
CA THR A 41 -10.01 7.29 3.68
C THR A 41 -9.43 5.87 3.57
N VAL A 42 -9.63 5.21 2.42
CA VAL A 42 -9.08 3.87 2.16
C VAL A 42 -7.56 3.94 2.06
N ILE A 43 -7.04 4.93 1.33
CA ILE A 43 -5.59 5.17 1.21
C ILE A 43 -4.99 5.50 2.58
N SER A 44 -5.64 6.39 3.33
CA SER A 44 -5.22 6.73 4.69
C SER A 44 -5.18 5.50 5.60
N SER A 45 -6.14 4.58 5.47
CA SER A 45 -6.14 3.33 6.24
C SER A 45 -4.94 2.43 5.92
N TYR A 46 -4.57 2.34 4.64
CA TYR A 46 -3.40 1.59 4.20
C TYR A 46 -2.10 2.22 4.68
N GLU A 47 -1.97 3.54 4.56
CA GLU A 47 -0.77 4.30 4.96
C GLU A 47 -0.55 4.33 6.47
N ARG A 48 -1.61 4.15 7.28
CA ARG A 48 -1.51 3.99 8.74
C ARG A 48 -1.41 2.55 9.21
N GLY A 49 -1.56 1.57 8.31
CA GLY A 49 -1.59 0.15 8.65
C GLY A 49 -2.84 -0.29 9.44
N THR A 50 -3.89 0.55 9.49
CA THR A 50 -5.19 0.21 10.10
C THR A 50 -6.04 -0.69 9.19
N GLY A 51 -5.65 -0.82 7.92
CA GLY A 51 -6.23 -1.75 6.97
C GLY A 51 -5.18 -2.19 5.96
N GLU A 52 -5.44 -3.32 5.30
CA GLU A 52 -4.53 -3.89 4.31
C GLU A 52 -5.14 -3.81 2.91
N PRO A 53 -4.35 -3.39 1.90
CA PRO A 53 -4.77 -3.53 0.53
C PRO A 53 -4.84 -5.02 0.16
N ASN A 54 -5.82 -5.38 -0.68
CA ASN A 54 -5.81 -6.70 -1.30
C ASN A 54 -4.67 -6.81 -2.33
N LEU A 55 -4.39 -8.04 -2.78
CA LEU A 55 -3.29 -8.32 -3.72
C LEU A 55 -3.37 -7.52 -5.02
N LEU A 56 -4.57 -7.25 -5.54
CA LEU A 56 -4.75 -6.47 -6.77
C LEU A 56 -4.40 -5.00 -6.59
N ILE A 57 -4.71 -4.42 -5.42
CA ILE A 57 -4.32 -3.05 -5.08
C ILE A 57 -2.81 -2.98 -4.84
N LEU A 58 -2.24 -3.97 -4.15
CA LEU A 58 -0.80 -4.04 -3.92
C LEU A 58 0.00 -4.15 -5.23
N LEU A 59 -0.49 -4.96 -6.17
CA LEU A 59 0.06 -5.05 -7.53
C LEU A 59 -0.01 -3.71 -8.29
N ARG A 60 -1.09 -2.94 -8.11
CA ARG A 60 -1.22 -1.60 -8.71
C ARG A 60 -0.21 -0.62 -8.12
N TYR A 61 0.00 -0.65 -6.80
CA TYR A 61 1.07 0.12 -6.16
C TYR A 61 2.45 -0.22 -6.74
N ALA A 62 2.77 -1.51 -6.84
CA ALA A 62 4.05 -1.97 -7.38
C ALA A 62 4.28 -1.47 -8.82
N ARG A 63 3.24 -1.53 -9.66
CA ARG A 63 3.27 -1.02 -11.04
C ARG A 63 3.45 0.50 -11.11
N LEU A 64 2.74 1.26 -10.26
CA LEU A 64 2.90 2.73 -10.20
C LEU A 64 4.32 3.13 -9.77
N ALA A 65 4.88 2.41 -8.81
CA ALA A 65 6.23 2.62 -8.30
C ALA A 65 7.33 1.98 -9.16
N ARG A 66 6.97 1.23 -10.21
CA ARG A 66 7.90 0.47 -11.08
C ARG A 66 8.82 -0.49 -10.31
N VAL A 67 8.29 -1.12 -9.26
CA VAL A 67 9.00 -2.15 -8.46
C VAL A 67 8.27 -3.50 -8.51
N SER A 68 8.95 -4.56 -8.07
CA SER A 68 8.28 -5.85 -7.84
C SER A 68 7.33 -5.77 -6.64
N THR A 69 6.39 -6.71 -6.55
CA THR A 69 5.51 -6.78 -5.37
C THR A 69 6.28 -7.23 -4.12
N ASP A 70 7.38 -7.96 -4.29
CA ASP A 70 8.27 -8.41 -3.20
C ASP A 70 8.88 -7.21 -2.46
N ALA A 71 9.25 -6.15 -3.19
CA ALA A 71 9.73 -4.91 -2.58
C ALA A 71 8.68 -4.27 -1.64
N LEU A 72 7.39 -4.57 -1.80
CA LEU A 72 6.33 -4.08 -0.92
C LEU A 72 6.04 -5.02 0.26
N ILE A 73 6.14 -6.34 0.04
CA ILE A 73 5.75 -7.37 1.02
C ILE A 73 6.91 -7.78 1.92
N ASP A 74 8.14 -7.81 1.42
CA ASP A 74 9.30 -8.24 2.21
C ASP A 74 9.79 -7.09 3.09
N ASP A 75 9.68 -7.24 4.40
CA ASP A 75 10.15 -6.25 5.37
C ASP A 75 11.68 -6.03 5.33
N LYS A 76 12.45 -6.91 4.68
CA LYS A 76 13.91 -6.78 4.51
C LYS A 76 14.31 -5.92 3.31
N LEU A 77 13.42 -5.70 2.36
CA LEU A 77 13.69 -4.91 1.17
C LEU A 77 13.30 -3.45 1.38
N ASP A 78 14.10 -2.54 0.84
CA ASP A 78 13.77 -1.13 0.74
C ASP A 78 13.21 -0.80 -0.65
N LEU A 79 12.52 0.33 -0.75
CA LEU A 79 12.16 0.89 -2.05
C LEU A 79 13.42 1.57 -2.63
N PRO A 80 13.68 1.42 -3.94
CA PRO A 80 14.82 2.05 -4.60
C PRO A 80 14.72 3.59 -4.62
#